data_AF-A0AAU9WZD1-F1
#
_entry.id   AF-A0AAU9WZD1-F1
#
_cell.length_a   1.000
_cell.length_b   1.000
_cell.length_c   1.000
_cell.angle_alpha   90.00
_cell.angle_beta   90.00
_cell.angle_gamma   90.00
#
_symmetry.space_group_name_H-M   'P 1'
#
loop_
_entity.id
_entity.type
_entity.pdbx_description
1 polymer ?
#
loop_
_entity_poly.entity_id
_entity_poly.type
_entity_poly.pdbx_seq_one_letter_code
_entity_poly.pdbx_strand_id
1 'polypeptide(L)'
;MASVVGDTLRLTFRLLLSKVRDKGAENLKHGDVSDERFREFIVRELTDIREKLEGLCKVDLITSANFFKDGVSLMYQSFPNASSSIQTEVYRDEFDNISLVNTDVTNIELDEWEVLHLISDGLEFNKIDCENKFFVEAKDFFKKAAESATKAFSNEALDIYDRVLAMKFRAAATMLHYISEPEVAVVLCKNYIEQLNGLPEVREAFSVRFGRFNMRRLFCEMRREAVIGAVVAINRILWEYLHLSSKGDDVLRNWPAIPADSWHKIHPVQNWEVCRGYFWTFGEFGGGPAQLNGPVDVATNSSGSFIIADRYNFQVKVFSKDGNLSQRMCELAFLQTFHEDLVDANLIHPQSIDVDKLDRLYICSSYKSALSGHYINEVISTNEQGEFLWSFGRGVSSFNQGKLTSIAVDKNRERVFTLCQKTVFVLTTDGTLLSSFTLTGEFTQANESHLCVTTAGNLIITANNGVFCVSKRAANDTSFKSRTVHPTRFSMPHRDIPNLFNPSGIAFNPHTDEISVVDRASNSLIMFDTRGHFIRKVYFYEKYSSGGATVTRDGHVAIASKSRNKIFIV
;
A
#
# COMPACT_ATOMS: atom_id res chain seq x y z
N MET A 1 9.02 -18.45 -14.77
CA MET A 1 8.83 -17.62 -15.98
C MET A 1 7.45 -17.01 -16.04
N ALA A 2 6.36 -17.79 -15.93
CA ALA A 2 4.98 -17.27 -15.89
C ALA A 2 4.74 -16.11 -14.89
N SER A 3 5.16 -16.23 -13.62
CA SER A 3 5.00 -15.13 -12.64
C SER A 3 5.79 -13.87 -13.02
N VAL A 4 7.00 -14.05 -13.56
CA VAL A 4 7.88 -12.95 -13.99
C VAL A 4 7.25 -12.17 -15.15
N VAL A 5 6.57 -12.84 -16.07
CA VAL A 5 5.88 -12.20 -17.20
C VAL A 5 4.72 -11.32 -16.70
N GLY A 6 3.87 -11.86 -15.81
CA GLY A 6 2.78 -11.09 -15.20
C GLY A 6 3.28 -9.88 -14.40
N ASP A 7 4.30 -10.07 -13.57
CA ASP A 7 4.89 -8.98 -12.78
C ASP A 7 5.58 -7.92 -13.67
N THR A 8 6.20 -8.33 -14.78
CA THR A 8 6.82 -7.42 -15.76
C THR A 8 5.78 -6.53 -16.44
N LEU A 9 4.65 -7.12 -16.87
CA LEU A 9 3.53 -6.38 -17.45
C LEU A 9 2.98 -5.37 -16.45
N ARG A 10 2.78 -5.80 -15.20
CA ARG A 10 2.31 -4.94 -14.10
C ARG A 10 3.21 -3.72 -13.90
N LEU A 11 4.52 -3.94 -13.80
CA LEU A 11 5.50 -2.87 -13.63
C LEU A 11 5.56 -1.93 -14.83
N THR A 12 5.46 -2.47 -16.04
CA THR A 12 5.46 -1.69 -17.28
C THR A 12 4.27 -0.74 -17.33
N PHE A 13 3.06 -1.21 -17.04
CA PHE A 13 1.88 -0.36 -17.05
C PHE A 13 1.89 0.63 -15.89
N ARG A 14 2.36 0.24 -14.71
CA ARG A 14 2.58 1.18 -13.59
C ARG A 14 3.54 2.31 -13.96
N LEU A 15 4.58 2.01 -14.74
CA LEU A 15 5.54 3.01 -15.23
C LEU A 15 4.86 4.09 -16.08
N LEU A 16 3.94 3.68 -16.94
CA LEU A 16 3.24 4.55 -17.89
C LEU A 16 2.05 5.29 -17.26
N LEU A 17 1.29 4.62 -16.38
CA LEU A 17 0.07 5.15 -15.78
C LEU A 17 0.30 6.10 -14.60
N SER A 18 1.51 6.15 -14.03
CA SER A 18 1.91 7.08 -12.95
C SER A 18 1.90 8.59 -13.32
N LYS A 19 1.16 8.97 -14.37
CA LYS A 19 0.91 10.35 -14.80
C LYS A 19 -0.55 10.60 -15.22
N VAL A 20 -1.43 9.60 -15.21
CA VAL A 20 -2.83 9.76 -15.67
C VAL A 20 -3.76 9.69 -14.47
N ARG A 21 -3.89 10.83 -13.79
CA ARG A 21 -4.95 11.07 -12.82
C ARG A 21 -6.13 11.77 -13.52
N ASP A 22 -7.33 11.41 -13.08
CA ASP A 22 -8.60 12.16 -13.15
C ASP A 22 -9.73 11.69 -14.08
N LYS A 23 -9.63 10.60 -14.87
CA LYS A 23 -10.82 10.17 -15.67
C LYS A 23 -11.02 8.68 -15.92
N GLY A 24 -10.08 7.83 -15.52
CA GLY A 24 -10.15 6.41 -15.85
C GLY A 24 -11.22 5.62 -15.09
N ALA A 25 -11.72 6.19 -13.99
CA ALA A 25 -12.39 5.47 -12.90
C ALA A 25 -13.88 5.16 -13.10
N GLU A 26 -14.56 5.82 -14.03
CA GLU A 26 -16.03 5.74 -14.12
C GLU A 26 -16.55 4.43 -14.74
N ASN A 27 -15.72 3.70 -15.48
CA ASN A 27 -16.20 2.60 -16.36
C ASN A 27 -15.95 1.16 -15.84
N LEU A 28 -15.38 0.96 -14.65
CA LEU A 28 -15.04 -0.39 -14.13
C LEU A 28 -15.86 -0.77 -12.88
N LYS A 29 -17.15 -0.39 -12.85
CA LYS A 29 -18.06 -0.55 -11.69
C LYS A 29 -18.51 -1.98 -11.36
N HIS A 30 -18.15 -2.99 -12.15
CA HIS A 30 -18.59 -4.36 -11.91
C HIS A 30 -17.38 -5.29 -11.94
N GLY A 31 -17.15 -5.99 -10.83
CA GLY A 31 -16.04 -6.92 -10.55
C GLY A 31 -16.07 -8.20 -11.41
N ASP A 32 -16.24 -8.01 -12.71
CA ASP A 32 -15.98 -8.97 -13.77
C ASP A 32 -15.40 -8.13 -14.93
N VAL A 33 -14.08 -7.95 -14.92
CA VAL A 33 -13.38 -7.28 -16.03
C VAL A 33 -13.00 -8.38 -17.00
N SER A 34 -13.78 -8.51 -18.07
CA SER A 34 -13.36 -9.29 -19.22
C SER A 34 -12.06 -8.69 -19.80
N ASP A 35 -11.21 -9.54 -20.39
CA ASP A 35 -9.95 -9.17 -21.07
C ASP A 35 -10.11 -7.94 -22.01
N GLU A 36 -11.30 -7.82 -22.60
CA GLU A 36 -11.68 -6.76 -23.54
C GLU A 36 -11.83 -5.38 -22.87
N ARG A 37 -12.45 -5.29 -21.68
CA ARG A 37 -12.61 -4.03 -20.94
C ARG A 37 -11.26 -3.46 -20.47
N PHE A 38 -10.31 -4.34 -20.16
CA PHE A 38 -8.95 -3.91 -19.78
C PHE A 38 -8.13 -3.43 -20.98
N ARG A 39 -8.24 -4.12 -22.12
CA ARG A 39 -7.67 -3.64 -23.38
C ARG A 39 -8.21 -2.25 -23.71
N GLU A 40 -9.52 -2.06 -23.63
CA GLU A 40 -10.16 -0.76 -23.85
C GLU A 40 -9.64 0.32 -22.89
N PHE A 41 -9.48 -0.02 -21.60
CA PHE A 41 -8.90 0.89 -20.62
C PHE A 41 -7.49 1.33 -21.02
N ILE A 42 -6.55 0.41 -21.25
CA ILE A 42 -5.17 0.77 -21.62
C ILE A 42 -5.13 1.56 -22.92
N VAL A 43 -5.88 1.10 -23.93
CA VAL A 43 -5.96 1.76 -25.23
C VAL A 43 -6.50 3.18 -25.06
N ARG A 44 -7.50 3.39 -24.19
CA ARG A 44 -8.04 4.72 -23.85
C ARG A 44 -6.99 5.58 -23.15
N GLU A 45 -6.35 5.11 -22.08
CA GLU A 45 -5.35 5.91 -21.35
C GLU A 45 -4.16 6.29 -22.25
N LEU A 46 -3.71 5.39 -23.14
CA LEU A 46 -2.69 5.70 -24.15
C LEU A 46 -3.19 6.74 -25.16
N THR A 47 -4.48 6.72 -25.48
CA THR A 47 -5.13 7.70 -26.37
C THR A 47 -5.24 9.07 -25.69
N ASP A 48 -5.56 9.12 -24.40
CA ASP A 48 -5.58 10.36 -23.60
C ASP A 48 -4.18 10.96 -23.46
N ILE A 49 -3.15 10.14 -23.24
CA ILE A 49 -1.75 10.58 -23.24
C ILE A 49 -1.41 11.20 -24.60
N ARG A 50 -1.84 10.57 -25.70
CA ARG A 50 -1.65 11.10 -27.07
C ARG A 50 -2.36 12.44 -27.28
N GLU A 51 -3.62 12.58 -26.88
CA GLU A 51 -4.39 13.82 -27.08
C GLU A 51 -3.80 15.02 -26.33
N LYS A 52 -3.07 14.76 -25.23
CA LYS A 52 -2.32 15.80 -24.51
C LYS A 52 -0.99 16.18 -25.19
N LEU A 53 -0.59 15.50 -26.26
CA LEU A 53 0.67 15.69 -27.00
C LEU A 53 0.40 16.33 -28.36
N GLU A 54 0.02 17.60 -28.42
CA GLU A 54 -0.08 18.36 -29.67
C GLU A 54 1.17 19.25 -29.89
N GLY A 55 1.75 19.23 -31.11
CA GLY A 55 2.85 20.11 -31.52
C GLY A 55 3.95 19.43 -32.36
N LEU A 56 4.53 20.18 -33.31
CA LEU A 56 5.55 19.68 -34.27
C LEU A 56 6.81 19.12 -33.59
N CYS A 57 7.20 19.65 -32.42
CA CYS A 57 8.38 19.15 -31.69
C CYS A 57 8.16 17.77 -31.03
N LYS A 58 6.90 17.31 -30.93
CA LYS A 58 6.50 16.08 -30.22
C LYS A 58 6.25 14.89 -31.15
N VAL A 59 6.53 15.02 -32.44
CA VAL A 59 6.22 14.00 -33.48
C VAL A 59 6.80 12.63 -33.12
N ASP A 60 8.07 12.54 -32.71
CA ASP A 60 8.69 11.27 -32.33
C ASP A 60 8.06 10.66 -31.06
N LEU A 61 7.63 11.50 -30.11
CA LEU A 61 6.98 11.05 -28.87
C LEU A 61 5.57 10.50 -29.15
N ILE A 62 4.80 11.19 -30.00
CA ILE A 62 3.50 10.73 -30.49
C ILE A 62 3.65 9.41 -31.25
N THR A 63 4.66 9.34 -32.12
CA THR A 63 4.96 8.13 -32.90
C THR A 63 5.32 6.96 -31.99
N SER A 64 6.11 7.20 -30.94
CA SER A 64 6.39 6.21 -29.90
C SER A 64 5.14 5.73 -29.20
N ALA A 65 4.23 6.63 -28.82
CA ALA A 65 2.99 6.28 -28.14
C ALA A 65 2.08 5.43 -29.03
N ASN A 66 1.99 5.76 -30.33
CA ASN A 66 1.22 4.99 -31.31
C ASN A 66 1.78 3.58 -31.48
N PHE A 67 3.08 3.42 -31.70
CA PHE A 67 3.69 2.09 -31.81
C PHE A 67 3.54 1.28 -30.52
N PHE A 68 3.64 1.93 -29.36
CA PHE A 68 3.41 1.25 -28.08
C PHE A 68 1.96 0.74 -27.98
N LYS A 69 0.98 1.56 -28.35
CA LYS A 69 -0.45 1.21 -28.38
C LYS A 69 -0.73 0.03 -29.31
N ASP A 70 -0.13 0.03 -30.50
CA ASP A 70 -0.27 -1.06 -31.47
C ASP A 70 0.36 -2.35 -30.95
N GLY A 71 1.56 -2.28 -30.36
CA GLY A 71 2.24 -3.42 -29.75
C GLY A 71 1.44 -4.03 -28.59
N VAL A 72 0.90 -3.19 -27.70
CA VAL A 72 0.00 -3.65 -26.64
C VAL A 72 -1.24 -4.34 -27.22
N SER A 73 -1.85 -3.75 -28.26
CA SER A 73 -3.05 -4.31 -28.89
C SER A 73 -2.81 -5.70 -29.50
N LEU A 74 -1.66 -5.90 -30.15
CA LEU A 74 -1.27 -7.20 -30.71
C LEU A 74 -0.90 -8.22 -29.62
N MET A 75 -0.21 -7.77 -28.58
CA MET A 75 0.07 -8.61 -27.42
C MET A 75 -1.24 -9.13 -26.80
N TYR A 76 -2.30 -8.32 -26.75
CA TYR A 76 -3.61 -8.80 -26.29
C TYR A 76 -4.23 -9.90 -27.15
N GLN A 77 -4.03 -9.86 -28.46
CA GLN A 77 -4.52 -10.91 -29.36
C GLN A 77 -3.79 -12.25 -29.17
N SER A 78 -2.66 -12.26 -28.45
CA SER A 78 -1.92 -13.49 -28.14
C SER A 78 -2.50 -14.28 -26.95
N PHE A 79 -3.43 -13.71 -26.18
CA PHE A 79 -4.05 -14.42 -25.07
C PHE A 79 -5.05 -15.49 -25.55
N PRO A 80 -5.06 -16.69 -24.96
CA PRO A 80 -5.88 -17.82 -25.42
C PRO A 80 -7.41 -17.60 -25.36
N ASN A 81 -7.90 -16.59 -24.64
CA ASN A 81 -9.33 -16.28 -24.52
C ASN A 81 -9.80 -15.10 -25.41
N ALA A 82 -8.90 -14.48 -26.21
CA ALA A 82 -9.25 -13.31 -27.02
C ALA A 82 -10.16 -13.63 -28.23
N SER A 83 -10.45 -14.91 -28.51
CA SER A 83 -11.08 -15.38 -29.76
C SER A 83 -12.52 -15.84 -29.65
N SER A 84 -13.31 -15.45 -28.64
CA SER A 84 -14.74 -15.80 -28.56
C SER A 84 -15.69 -14.61 -28.57
N SER A 85 -15.55 -13.70 -29.54
CA SER A 85 -16.68 -12.94 -30.12
C SER A 85 -16.22 -11.99 -31.23
N ILE A 86 -15.74 -12.53 -32.35
CA ILE A 86 -15.80 -11.80 -33.63
C ILE A 86 -17.01 -12.36 -34.39
N GLN A 87 -18.19 -11.76 -34.17
CA GLN A 87 -19.24 -11.69 -35.18
C GLN A 87 -19.92 -10.31 -35.08
N THR A 88 -19.45 -9.43 -35.97
CA THR A 88 -20.28 -8.65 -36.90
C THR A 88 -21.74 -8.40 -36.50
N GLU A 89 -22.05 -7.18 -36.07
CA GLU A 89 -23.31 -6.48 -36.35
C GLU A 89 -23.01 -4.97 -36.23
N VAL A 90 -22.51 -4.35 -37.30
CA VAL A 90 -23.29 -3.55 -38.28
C VAL A 90 -23.93 -2.31 -37.65
N TYR A 91 -23.37 -1.15 -38.03
CA TYR A 91 -23.96 0.19 -37.91
C TYR A 91 -25.48 0.21 -38.18
N ARG A 92 -26.25 0.79 -37.24
CA ARG A 92 -27.47 1.60 -37.44
C ARG A 92 -27.84 2.22 -36.09
N ASP A 93 -27.66 3.54 -35.95
CA ASP A 93 -28.72 4.56 -35.79
C ASP A 93 -29.45 4.42 -34.43
N GLU A 94 -29.60 5.43 -33.57
CA GLU A 94 -29.90 6.84 -33.81
C GLU A 94 -29.28 7.75 -32.72
N PHE A 95 -28.66 8.85 -33.15
CA PHE A 95 -28.72 10.11 -32.41
C PHE A 95 -30.17 10.60 -32.49
N ASP A 96 -30.87 10.68 -31.35
CA ASP A 96 -31.49 11.92 -30.89
C ASP A 96 -32.48 11.72 -29.72
N ASN A 97 -32.36 12.65 -28.77
CA ASN A 97 -33.38 13.22 -27.90
C ASN A 97 -33.64 12.69 -26.47
N ILE A 98 -33.55 13.68 -25.55
CA ILE A 98 -34.16 13.83 -24.20
C ILE A 98 -33.30 13.22 -23.07
N SER A 99 -32.83 13.94 -22.05
CA SER A 99 -33.07 15.30 -21.57
C SER A 99 -31.99 15.70 -20.57
N LEU A 100 -31.67 16.99 -20.53
CA LEU A 100 -31.05 17.67 -19.38
C LEU A 100 -31.69 17.22 -18.06
N VAL A 101 -30.96 16.45 -17.27
CA VAL A 101 -31.18 16.37 -15.82
C VAL A 101 -29.82 16.52 -15.17
N ASN A 102 -29.59 17.72 -14.62
CA ASN A 102 -28.61 17.94 -13.57
C ASN A 102 -28.80 16.87 -12.49
N THR A 103 -27.78 16.07 -12.25
CA THR A 103 -27.54 15.51 -10.93
C THR A 103 -26.05 15.62 -10.67
N ASP A 104 -25.70 16.45 -9.68
CA ASP A 104 -24.39 16.49 -9.07
C ASP A 104 -24.03 15.09 -8.60
N VAL A 105 -23.09 14.43 -9.29
CA VAL A 105 -22.54 13.15 -8.87
C VAL A 105 -21.05 13.35 -8.65
N THR A 106 -20.66 13.08 -7.41
CA THR A 106 -19.33 13.22 -6.85
C THR A 106 -18.30 12.39 -7.63
N ASN A 107 -17.21 13.05 -8.04
CA ASN A 107 -16.01 12.41 -8.58
C ASN A 107 -15.48 11.38 -7.57
N ILE A 108 -15.62 10.09 -7.87
CA ILE A 108 -14.96 9.01 -7.14
C ILE A 108 -13.63 8.75 -7.85
N GLU A 109 -12.53 9.21 -7.25
CA GLU A 109 -11.16 8.86 -7.66
C GLU A 109 -10.88 7.39 -7.33
N LEU A 110 -10.69 6.52 -8.33
CA LEU A 110 -10.09 5.19 -8.12
C LEU A 110 -8.57 5.33 -7.98
N ASP A 111 -8.01 4.58 -7.04
CA ASP A 111 -6.60 4.61 -6.69
C ASP A 111 -5.73 3.87 -7.74
N GLU A 112 -4.44 4.25 -7.89
CA GLU A 112 -3.50 3.58 -8.81
C GLU A 112 -3.47 2.06 -8.59
N TRP A 113 -3.69 1.64 -7.35
CA TRP A 113 -3.72 0.26 -6.89
C TRP A 113 -5.00 -0.50 -7.27
N GLU A 114 -6.16 0.15 -7.35
CA GLU A 114 -7.43 -0.46 -7.76
C GLU A 114 -7.47 -0.74 -9.26
N VAL A 115 -6.89 0.18 -10.05
CA VAL A 115 -6.62 -0.09 -11.47
C VAL A 115 -5.66 -1.28 -11.59
N LEU A 116 -4.59 -1.35 -10.79
CA LEU A 116 -3.67 -2.50 -10.73
C LEU A 116 -4.29 -3.81 -10.19
N HIS A 117 -5.38 -3.74 -9.43
CA HIS A 117 -6.07 -4.92 -8.91
C HIS A 117 -7.09 -5.47 -9.93
N LEU A 118 -7.78 -4.58 -10.64
CA LEU A 118 -8.60 -4.91 -11.82
C LEU A 118 -7.76 -5.54 -12.93
N ILE A 119 -6.46 -5.24 -12.97
CA ILE A 119 -5.45 -5.86 -13.85
C ILE A 119 -5.11 -7.30 -13.45
N SER A 120 -5.23 -7.64 -12.16
CA SER A 120 -4.74 -8.89 -11.58
C SER A 120 -5.75 -10.04 -11.65
N ASP A 121 -7.04 -9.76 -11.56
CA ASP A 121 -8.06 -10.82 -11.44
C ASP A 121 -8.60 -11.32 -12.79
N GLY A 122 -8.39 -10.57 -13.89
CA GLY A 122 -8.94 -10.91 -15.21
C GLY A 122 -8.01 -11.71 -16.14
N LEU A 123 -6.69 -11.50 -16.06
CA LEU A 123 -5.77 -12.00 -17.10
C LEU A 123 -4.83 -13.09 -16.59
N GLU A 124 -4.98 -14.28 -17.17
CA GLU A 124 -4.05 -15.41 -16.96
C GLU A 124 -2.70 -15.16 -17.68
N PHE A 125 -1.93 -14.15 -17.26
CA PHE A 125 -0.61 -13.79 -17.80
C PHE A 125 0.39 -14.96 -17.81
N ASN A 126 0.13 -15.97 -16.98
CA ASN A 126 0.88 -17.21 -16.90
C ASN A 126 0.73 -18.12 -18.15
N LYS A 127 -0.19 -17.78 -19.07
CA LYS A 127 -0.48 -18.52 -20.31
C LYS A 127 -0.04 -17.78 -21.59
N ILE A 128 0.71 -16.67 -21.50
CA ILE A 128 1.23 -15.99 -22.71
C ILE A 128 2.19 -16.93 -23.44
N ASP A 129 1.77 -17.37 -24.61
CA ASP A 129 2.63 -18.06 -25.54
C ASP A 129 3.54 -17.04 -26.23
N CYS A 130 4.80 -17.00 -25.81
CA CYS A 130 5.82 -16.11 -26.37
C CYS A 130 6.17 -16.45 -27.83
N GLU A 131 5.74 -17.61 -28.34
CA GLU A 131 5.93 -18.05 -29.72
C GLU A 131 4.70 -17.74 -30.60
N ASN A 132 3.62 -17.21 -30.01
CA ASN A 132 2.43 -16.80 -30.76
C ASN A 132 2.79 -15.71 -31.78
N LYS A 133 2.32 -15.87 -33.03
CA LYS A 133 2.53 -14.93 -34.13
C LYS A 133 2.22 -13.47 -33.74
N PHE A 134 1.11 -13.24 -33.02
CA PHE A 134 0.71 -11.91 -32.59
C PHE A 134 1.68 -11.31 -31.55
N PHE A 135 2.24 -12.15 -30.68
CA PHE A 135 3.21 -11.71 -29.68
C PHE A 135 4.57 -11.39 -30.31
N VAL A 136 5.00 -12.20 -31.28
CA VAL A 136 6.23 -11.93 -32.05
C VAL A 136 6.12 -10.61 -32.82
N GLU A 137 4.95 -10.34 -33.41
CA GLU A 137 4.70 -9.08 -34.11
C GLU A 137 4.62 -7.89 -33.13
N ALA A 138 3.99 -8.08 -31.96
CA ALA A 138 3.97 -7.08 -30.89
C ALA A 138 5.37 -6.64 -30.45
N LYS A 139 6.34 -7.58 -30.38
CA LYS A 139 7.74 -7.26 -30.07
C LYS A 139 8.35 -6.28 -31.06
N ASP A 140 8.04 -6.37 -32.35
CA ASP A 140 8.55 -5.42 -33.37
C ASP A 140 7.98 -4.00 -33.15
N PHE A 141 6.69 -3.90 -32.80
CA PHE A 141 6.08 -2.63 -32.43
C PHE A 141 6.68 -2.02 -31.15
N PHE A 142 6.97 -2.83 -30.13
CA PHE A 142 7.69 -2.35 -28.95
C PHE A 142 9.10 -1.87 -29.28
N LYS A 143 9.80 -2.55 -30.19
CA LYS A 143 11.11 -2.10 -30.67
C LYS A 143 11.01 -0.73 -31.35
N LYS A 144 10.07 -0.56 -32.28
CA LYS A 144 9.81 0.73 -32.96
C LYS A 144 9.43 1.84 -31.97
N ALA A 145 8.62 1.51 -30.97
CA ALA A 145 8.27 2.44 -29.89
C ALA A 145 9.52 2.89 -29.12
N ALA A 146 10.40 1.96 -28.73
CA ALA A 146 11.64 2.29 -28.04
C ALA A 146 12.59 3.16 -28.90
N GLU A 147 12.67 2.91 -30.21
CA GLU A 147 13.47 3.71 -31.15
C GLU A 147 12.94 5.15 -31.27
N SER A 148 11.62 5.31 -31.47
CA SER A 148 10.98 6.63 -31.52
C SER A 148 11.08 7.38 -30.19
N ALA A 149 10.91 6.69 -29.06
CA ALA A 149 11.12 7.25 -27.73
C ALA A 149 12.56 7.74 -27.52
N THR A 150 13.54 7.03 -28.10
CA THR A 150 14.95 7.45 -28.06
C THR A 150 15.16 8.76 -28.80
N LYS A 151 14.58 8.91 -29.99
CA LYS A 151 14.63 10.16 -30.78
C LYS A 151 13.98 11.32 -30.01
N ALA A 152 12.82 11.09 -29.42
CA ALA A 152 12.13 12.08 -28.60
C ALA A 152 12.98 12.48 -27.37
N PHE A 153 13.56 11.52 -26.66
CA PHE A 153 14.40 11.82 -25.49
C PHE A 153 15.63 12.69 -25.84
N SER A 154 16.23 12.44 -27.01
CA SER A 154 17.36 13.19 -27.54
C SER A 154 17.00 14.57 -28.12
N ASN A 155 15.72 14.91 -28.25
CA ASN A 155 15.28 16.20 -28.76
C ASN A 155 15.35 17.28 -27.66
N GLU A 156 16.36 18.16 -27.72
CA GLU A 156 16.55 19.27 -26.77
C GLU A 156 15.44 20.34 -26.86
N ALA A 157 14.64 20.35 -27.93
CA ALA A 157 13.48 21.24 -28.04
C ALA A 157 12.28 20.78 -27.20
N LEU A 158 12.29 19.54 -26.69
CA LEU A 158 11.27 19.05 -25.78
C LEU A 158 11.55 19.47 -24.35
N ASP A 159 10.49 19.75 -23.60
CA ASP A 159 10.63 20.03 -22.18
C ASP A 159 11.06 18.77 -21.40
N ILE A 160 11.50 18.98 -20.16
CA ILE A 160 11.96 17.89 -19.30
C ILE A 160 10.86 16.85 -19.03
N TYR A 161 9.58 17.23 -19.00
CA TYR A 161 8.48 16.31 -18.71
C TYR A 161 8.18 15.38 -19.88
N ASP A 162 8.25 15.90 -21.10
CA ASP A 162 8.12 15.16 -22.35
C ASP A 162 9.32 14.22 -22.53
N ARG A 163 10.54 14.67 -22.19
CA ARG A 163 11.75 13.80 -22.22
C ARG A 163 11.68 12.71 -21.17
N VAL A 164 11.22 13.01 -19.95
CA VAL A 164 10.96 12.00 -18.91
C VAL A 164 9.87 11.01 -19.37
N LEU A 165 8.81 11.48 -20.01
CA LEU A 165 7.77 10.62 -20.58
C LEU A 165 8.30 9.74 -21.71
N ALA A 166 9.12 10.28 -22.60
CA ALA A 166 9.82 9.50 -23.63
C ALA A 166 10.66 8.39 -22.98
N MET A 167 11.36 8.69 -21.88
CA MET A 167 12.12 7.68 -21.15
C MET A 167 11.23 6.57 -20.56
N LYS A 168 10.03 6.92 -20.06
CA LYS A 168 9.04 5.93 -19.60
C LYS A 168 8.62 4.99 -20.73
N PHE A 169 8.26 5.53 -21.90
CA PHE A 169 7.92 4.73 -23.08
C PHE A 169 9.08 3.84 -23.53
N ARG A 170 10.30 4.37 -23.54
CA ARG A 170 11.50 3.62 -23.91
C ARG A 170 11.75 2.44 -22.99
N ALA A 171 11.73 2.67 -21.67
CA ALA A 171 11.94 1.63 -20.67
C ALA A 171 10.82 0.58 -20.71
N ALA A 172 9.56 1.03 -20.74
CA ALA A 172 8.39 0.16 -20.82
C ALA A 172 8.43 -0.74 -22.06
N ALA A 173 8.66 -0.16 -23.24
CA ALA A 173 8.72 -0.92 -24.49
C ALA A 173 9.87 -1.95 -24.48
N THR A 174 11.01 -1.59 -23.87
CA THR A 174 12.16 -2.50 -23.77
C THR A 174 11.87 -3.66 -22.81
N MET A 175 11.23 -3.41 -21.67
CA MET A 175 10.82 -4.46 -20.72
C MET A 175 9.85 -5.46 -21.36
N LEU A 176 8.88 -4.98 -22.15
CA LEU A 176 7.94 -5.84 -22.86
C LEU A 176 8.57 -6.60 -24.03
N HIS A 177 9.44 -5.94 -24.80
CA HIS A 177 10.15 -6.57 -25.91
C HIS A 177 10.98 -7.76 -25.44
N TYR A 178 11.73 -7.58 -24.33
CA TYR A 178 12.59 -8.58 -23.72
C TYR A 178 11.94 -9.29 -22.52
N ILE A 179 10.61 -9.41 -22.49
CA ILE A 179 9.93 -10.05 -21.35
C ILE A 179 10.37 -11.51 -21.12
N SER A 180 10.78 -12.19 -22.20
CA SER A 180 11.32 -13.56 -22.18
C SER A 180 12.80 -13.60 -21.73
N GLU A 181 13.51 -12.48 -21.81
CA GLU A 181 14.95 -12.33 -21.57
C GLU A 181 15.23 -11.09 -20.68
N PRO A 182 14.78 -11.11 -19.41
CA PRO A 182 14.84 -9.94 -18.54
C PRO A 182 16.27 -9.42 -18.31
N GLU A 183 17.28 -10.29 -18.44
CA GLU A 183 18.71 -9.93 -18.35
C GLU A 183 19.09 -8.86 -19.39
N VAL A 184 18.59 -8.97 -20.62
CA VAL A 184 18.86 -8.01 -21.69
C VAL A 184 18.14 -6.69 -21.42
N ALA A 185 16.88 -6.76 -20.99
CA ALA A 185 16.10 -5.59 -20.61
C ALA A 185 16.80 -4.78 -19.51
N VAL A 186 17.33 -5.48 -18.51
CA VAL A 186 18.04 -4.90 -17.37
C VAL A 186 19.27 -4.09 -17.80
N VAL A 187 20.11 -4.65 -18.67
CA VAL A 187 21.34 -3.97 -19.13
C VAL A 187 20.99 -2.69 -19.89
N LEU A 188 19.96 -2.73 -20.73
CA LEU A 188 19.49 -1.57 -21.49
C LEU A 188 18.87 -0.51 -20.58
N CYS A 189 17.98 -0.91 -19.67
CA CYS A 189 17.31 -0.01 -18.73
C CYS A 189 18.31 0.68 -17.78
N LYS A 190 19.42 0.04 -17.42
CA LYS A 190 20.50 0.69 -16.66
C LYS A 190 21.06 1.89 -17.42
N ASN A 191 21.38 1.73 -18.71
CA ASN A 191 21.89 2.82 -19.54
C ASN A 191 20.86 3.95 -19.68
N TYR A 192 19.58 3.61 -19.71
CA TYR A 192 18.48 4.58 -19.77
C TYR A 192 18.40 5.41 -18.50
N ILE A 193 18.54 4.78 -17.34
CA ILE A 193 18.60 5.47 -16.05
C ILE A 193 19.85 6.36 -15.98
N GLU A 194 21.01 5.89 -16.43
CA GLU A 194 22.22 6.72 -16.48
C GLU A 194 22.03 7.99 -17.32
N GLN A 195 21.35 7.86 -18.47
CA GLN A 195 21.00 9.00 -19.34
C GLN A 195 20.02 9.94 -18.66
N LEU A 196 18.94 9.41 -18.05
CA LEU A 196 17.93 10.20 -17.35
C LEU A 196 18.51 10.94 -16.12
N ASN A 197 19.21 10.22 -15.26
CA ASN A 197 19.91 10.75 -14.08
C ASN A 197 21.05 11.70 -14.48
N GLY A 198 21.52 11.59 -15.73
CA GLY A 198 22.56 12.41 -16.33
C GLY A 198 22.10 13.78 -16.83
N LEU A 199 20.79 13.98 -17.02
CA LEU A 199 20.26 15.23 -17.57
C LEU A 199 20.62 16.45 -16.71
N PRO A 200 21.09 17.56 -17.29
CA PRO A 200 21.44 18.77 -16.55
C PRO A 200 20.31 19.26 -15.64
N GLU A 201 19.07 19.22 -16.12
CA GLU A 201 17.87 19.66 -15.41
C GLU A 201 17.55 18.75 -14.21
N VAL A 202 17.78 17.44 -14.35
CA VAL A 202 17.61 16.46 -13.27
C VAL A 202 18.70 16.64 -12.22
N ARG A 203 19.96 16.79 -12.65
CA ARG A 203 21.08 17.04 -11.74
C ARG A 203 20.90 18.34 -10.97
N GLU A 204 20.47 19.41 -11.64
CA GLU A 204 20.15 20.68 -10.99
C GLU A 204 19.00 20.52 -9.99
N ALA A 205 17.91 19.84 -10.37
CA ALA A 205 16.78 19.61 -9.47
C ALA A 205 17.20 18.89 -8.18
N PHE A 206 17.98 17.80 -8.30
CA PHE A 206 18.50 17.05 -7.15
C PHE A 206 19.55 17.84 -6.36
N SER A 207 20.46 18.56 -7.05
CA SER A 207 21.46 19.42 -6.41
C SER A 207 20.83 20.53 -5.59
N VAL A 208 19.77 21.17 -6.08
CA VAL A 208 19.12 22.26 -5.36
C VAL A 208 18.31 21.73 -4.18
N ARG A 209 17.72 20.53 -4.32
CA ARG A 209 16.84 19.95 -3.28
C ARG A 209 17.58 19.25 -2.15
N PHE A 210 18.71 18.61 -2.48
CA PHE A 210 19.44 17.70 -1.59
C PHE A 210 20.94 18.04 -1.49
N GLY A 211 21.43 19.03 -2.26
CA GLY A 211 22.81 19.49 -2.19
C GLY A 211 23.07 20.37 -0.97
N ARG A 212 24.34 20.47 -0.58
CA ARG A 212 24.77 21.19 0.63
C ARG A 212 24.69 22.72 0.53
N PHE A 213 24.65 23.27 -0.70
CA PHE A 213 24.56 24.71 -0.93
C PHE A 213 23.12 25.10 -1.28
N ASN A 214 22.43 25.67 -0.30
CA ASN A 214 21.07 26.21 -0.43
C ASN A 214 21.06 27.50 -1.27
N MET A 215 21.27 27.38 -2.58
CA MET A 215 20.95 28.45 -3.52
C MET A 215 19.43 28.45 -3.72
N ARG A 216 18.70 29.22 -2.89
CA ARG A 216 17.27 29.50 -3.10
C ARG A 216 17.10 30.34 -4.37
N ARG A 217 17.13 29.69 -5.54
CA ARG A 217 16.58 30.29 -6.76
C ARG A 217 15.07 30.05 -6.77
N LEU A 218 14.34 31.16 -6.78
CA LEU A 218 12.88 31.33 -6.72
C LEU A 218 12.12 30.73 -7.93
N PHE A 219 12.71 29.77 -8.64
CA PHE A 219 12.05 29.07 -9.74
C PHE A 219 11.20 27.93 -9.20
N CYS A 220 9.87 28.11 -9.35
CA CYS A 220 8.73 27.25 -9.03
C CYS A 220 9.06 25.87 -8.41
N GLU A 221 9.08 25.82 -7.07
CA GLU A 221 9.30 24.62 -6.24
C GLU A 221 8.44 23.42 -6.68
N MET A 222 7.19 23.65 -7.10
CA MET A 222 6.27 22.62 -7.61
C MET A 222 6.79 21.89 -8.86
N ARG A 223 7.44 22.59 -9.80
CA ARG A 223 7.97 21.96 -11.02
C ARG A 223 9.19 21.09 -10.72
N ARG A 224 10.01 21.49 -9.74
CA ARG A 224 11.20 20.73 -9.33
C ARG A 224 10.80 19.41 -8.66
N GLU A 225 9.87 19.47 -7.72
CA GLU A 225 9.37 18.28 -7.02
C GLU A 225 8.68 17.30 -7.99
N ALA A 226 7.93 17.80 -8.98
CA ALA A 226 7.33 16.95 -10.00
C ALA A 226 8.37 16.20 -10.86
N VAL A 227 9.48 16.87 -11.24
CA VAL A 227 10.59 16.23 -11.96
C VAL A 227 11.29 15.20 -11.09
N ILE A 228 11.60 15.54 -9.83
CA ILE A 228 12.21 14.61 -8.87
C ILE A 228 11.32 13.37 -8.70
N GLY A 229 10.04 13.55 -8.40
CA GLY A 229 9.09 12.45 -8.24
C GLY A 229 9.00 11.56 -9.48
N ALA A 230 8.95 12.13 -10.68
CA ALA A 230 8.90 11.36 -11.92
C ALA A 230 10.18 10.54 -12.17
N VAL A 231 11.37 11.11 -11.88
CA VAL A 231 12.66 10.42 -12.04
C VAL A 231 12.81 9.30 -11.00
N VAL A 232 12.41 9.54 -9.74
CA VAL A 232 12.46 8.52 -8.69
C VAL A 232 11.49 7.38 -9.00
N ALA A 233 10.28 7.68 -9.50
CA ALA A 233 9.30 6.67 -9.87
C ALA A 233 9.86 5.70 -10.92
N ILE A 234 10.51 6.24 -11.96
CA ILE A 234 11.17 5.42 -13.00
C ILE A 234 12.29 4.57 -12.40
N ASN A 235 13.17 5.18 -11.58
CA ASN A 235 14.26 4.46 -10.92
C ASN A 235 13.73 3.32 -10.03
N ARG A 236 12.64 3.54 -9.29
CA ARG A 236 12.07 2.57 -8.36
C ARG A 236 11.37 1.42 -9.06
N ILE A 237 10.58 1.69 -10.10
CA ILE A 237 9.91 0.64 -10.88
C ILE A 237 10.94 -0.27 -11.56
N LEU A 238 12.03 0.31 -12.09
CA LEU A 238 13.12 -0.47 -12.67
C LEU A 238 13.91 -1.25 -11.60
N TRP A 239 14.08 -0.68 -10.41
CA TRP A 239 14.66 -1.37 -9.25
C TRP A 239 13.82 -2.58 -8.82
N GLU A 240 12.49 -2.45 -8.81
CA GLU A 240 11.55 -3.54 -8.52
C GLU A 240 11.62 -4.63 -9.61
N TYR A 241 11.64 -4.22 -10.89
CA TYR A 241 11.80 -5.14 -12.03
C TYR A 241 13.06 -6.01 -11.92
N LEU A 242 14.17 -5.41 -11.47
CA LEU A 242 15.42 -6.11 -11.23
C LEU A 242 15.36 -7.14 -10.13
N HIS A 243 14.68 -6.84 -9.02
CA HIS A 243 14.51 -7.79 -7.91
C HIS A 243 13.70 -9.02 -8.34
N LEU A 244 12.71 -8.84 -9.23
CA LEU A 244 11.93 -9.95 -9.78
C LEU A 244 12.75 -10.88 -10.69
N SER A 245 13.75 -10.33 -11.39
CA SER A 245 14.56 -11.08 -12.35
C SER A 245 15.53 -12.10 -11.72
N SER A 246 15.74 -12.07 -10.39
CA SER A 246 16.66 -12.93 -9.61
C SER A 246 18.14 -12.95 -10.04
N LYS A 247 18.51 -12.21 -11.10
CA LYS A 247 19.85 -12.22 -11.71
C LYS A 247 20.45 -10.81 -11.86
N GLY A 248 19.88 -9.82 -11.19
CA GLY A 248 20.27 -8.41 -11.27
C GLY A 248 21.18 -7.90 -10.16
N ASP A 249 21.69 -8.76 -9.27
CA ASP A 249 22.37 -8.35 -8.03
C ASP A 249 23.56 -7.39 -8.25
N ASP A 250 24.37 -7.61 -9.28
CA ASP A 250 25.52 -6.75 -9.59
C ASP A 250 25.08 -5.36 -10.10
N VAL A 251 23.96 -5.30 -10.82
CA VAL A 251 23.36 -4.04 -11.30
C VAL A 251 22.73 -3.27 -10.14
N LEU A 252 22.06 -3.97 -9.22
CA LEU A 252 21.48 -3.40 -8.01
C LEU A 252 22.56 -2.82 -7.08
N ARG A 253 23.71 -3.47 -6.95
CA ARG A 253 24.85 -2.97 -6.15
C ARG A 253 25.47 -1.70 -6.71
N ASN A 254 25.47 -1.55 -8.03
CA ASN A 254 26.12 -0.43 -8.73
C ASN A 254 25.08 0.43 -9.46
N TRP A 255 24.01 0.79 -8.77
CA TRP A 255 22.94 1.59 -9.34
C TRP A 255 23.40 3.00 -9.71
N PRO A 256 22.94 3.57 -10.85
CA PRO A 256 23.32 4.90 -11.25
C PRO A 256 22.87 5.97 -10.25
N ALA A 257 23.81 6.51 -9.48
CA ALA A 257 23.55 7.62 -8.57
C ALA A 257 23.53 8.97 -9.31
N ILE A 258 22.71 9.91 -8.84
CA ILE A 258 22.59 11.26 -9.40
C ILE A 258 23.67 12.15 -8.76
N PRO A 259 24.59 12.75 -9.53
CA PRO A 259 25.59 13.66 -8.98
C PRO A 259 24.92 14.97 -8.56
N ALA A 260 25.00 15.29 -7.28
CA ALA A 260 24.45 16.52 -6.69
C ALA A 260 25.51 17.61 -6.52
N ASP A 261 26.75 17.24 -6.23
CA ASP A 261 27.91 18.14 -6.28
C ASP A 261 29.18 17.34 -6.65
N SER A 262 30.35 17.99 -6.65
CA SER A 262 31.62 17.38 -7.06
C SER A 262 32.04 16.15 -6.23
N TRP A 263 31.47 15.95 -5.04
CA TRP A 263 31.83 14.87 -4.11
C TRP A 263 30.62 14.09 -3.57
N HIS A 264 29.40 14.57 -3.83
CA HIS A 264 28.15 14.03 -3.29
C HIS A 264 27.28 13.46 -4.41
N LYS A 265 27.06 12.15 -4.35
CA LYS A 265 26.13 11.43 -5.22
C LYS A 265 24.93 10.97 -4.41
N ILE A 266 23.76 11.16 -4.97
CA ILE A 266 22.49 10.80 -4.36
C ILE A 266 21.99 9.53 -5.01
N HIS A 267 21.80 8.49 -4.21
CA HIS A 267 21.18 7.26 -4.69
C HIS A 267 19.66 7.47 -4.83
N PRO A 268 19.07 7.41 -6.04
CA PRO A 268 17.67 7.78 -6.28
C PRO A 268 16.65 6.86 -5.60
N VAL A 269 17.02 5.60 -5.29
CA VAL A 269 16.12 4.63 -4.62
C VAL A 269 16.47 4.36 -3.14
N GLN A 270 17.73 4.50 -2.71
CA GLN A 270 18.17 4.14 -1.36
C GLN A 270 18.50 5.35 -0.48
N ASN A 271 18.73 6.54 -1.07
CA ASN A 271 19.08 7.72 -0.29
C ASN A 271 17.88 8.17 0.55
N TRP A 272 18.13 8.34 1.85
CA TRP A 272 17.11 8.63 2.84
C TRP A 272 16.36 9.95 2.58
N GLU A 273 17.01 10.98 2.03
CA GLU A 273 16.36 12.27 1.75
C GLU A 273 15.43 12.18 0.55
N VAL A 274 15.79 11.37 -0.46
CA VAL A 274 14.98 11.11 -1.65
C VAL A 274 13.78 10.22 -1.31
N CYS A 275 13.99 9.23 -0.45
CA CYS A 275 12.94 8.33 0.01
C CYS A 275 11.89 9.03 0.90
N ARG A 276 12.23 10.20 1.48
CA ARG A 276 11.33 11.01 2.32
C ARG A 276 10.07 11.53 1.58
N GLY A 277 9.98 11.35 0.26
CA GLY A 277 8.77 11.60 -0.55
C GLY A 277 7.95 10.36 -0.90
N TYR A 278 8.43 9.15 -0.56
CA TYR A 278 7.72 7.87 -0.72
C TYR A 278 7.38 7.23 0.63
N PHE A 279 8.13 7.59 1.67
CA PHE A 279 7.76 7.44 3.07
C PHE A 279 7.30 8.79 3.54
N TRP A 280 6.03 8.93 3.89
CA TRP A 280 5.55 10.15 4.50
C TRP A 280 5.14 9.87 5.94
N THR A 281 5.14 10.93 6.73
CA THR A 281 4.78 10.86 8.15
C THR A 281 3.91 12.03 8.48
N PHE A 282 2.94 11.83 9.37
CA PHE A 282 2.14 12.91 9.89
C PHE A 282 1.95 12.76 11.40
N GLY A 283 1.48 13.85 12.02
CA GLY A 283 1.41 13.98 13.47
C GLY A 283 2.59 14.75 14.05
N GLU A 284 2.30 15.46 15.14
CA GLU A 284 3.27 16.13 15.99
C GLU A 284 2.79 16.01 17.44
N PHE A 285 3.70 16.12 18.40
CA PHE A 285 3.31 16.05 19.80
C PHE A 285 2.33 17.17 20.19
N GLY A 286 1.22 16.80 20.82
CA GLY A 286 0.30 17.74 21.46
C GLY A 286 -1.13 17.23 21.56
N GLY A 287 -2.02 18.09 22.07
CA GLY A 287 -3.44 17.79 22.27
C GLY A 287 -4.38 18.37 21.22
N GLY A 288 -3.86 19.18 20.28
CA GLY A 288 -4.66 19.82 19.25
C GLY A 288 -5.28 18.83 18.24
N PRO A 289 -6.19 19.30 17.36
CA PRO A 289 -6.90 18.45 16.39
C PRO A 289 -5.99 17.60 15.50
N ALA A 290 -4.90 18.17 15.00
CA ALA A 290 -3.92 17.48 14.15
C ALA A 290 -2.67 17.00 14.90
N GLN A 291 -2.66 17.10 16.24
CA GLN A 291 -1.55 16.68 17.08
C GLN A 291 -1.86 15.32 17.71
N LEU A 292 -0.83 14.55 18.04
CA LEU A 292 -0.93 13.22 18.62
C LEU A 292 -0.15 13.17 19.94
N ASN A 293 -0.57 12.32 20.86
CA ASN A 293 0.13 12.09 22.12
C ASN A 293 0.16 10.60 22.47
N GLY A 294 1.25 9.95 22.09
CA GLY A 294 1.44 8.51 22.23
C GLY A 294 0.43 7.69 21.43
N PRO A 295 0.39 7.83 20.08
CA PRO A 295 -0.45 6.98 19.25
C PRO A 295 0.01 5.53 19.42
N VAL A 296 -0.91 4.66 19.83
CA VAL A 296 -0.60 3.25 20.12
C VAL A 296 -1.04 2.29 19.02
N ASP A 297 -1.95 2.71 18.15
CA ASP A 297 -2.44 1.90 17.05
C ASP A 297 -3.03 2.77 15.95
N VAL A 298 -3.12 2.22 14.74
CA VAL A 298 -3.67 2.86 13.55
C VAL A 298 -4.44 1.83 12.73
N ALA A 299 -5.65 2.20 12.29
CA ALA A 299 -6.48 1.44 11.37
C ALA A 299 -6.87 2.31 10.17
N THR A 300 -7.31 1.70 9.08
CA THR A 300 -7.79 2.41 7.89
C THR A 300 -9.18 1.91 7.49
N ASN A 301 -10.10 2.84 7.27
CA ASN A 301 -11.46 2.55 6.82
C ASN A 301 -11.56 2.43 5.29
N SER A 302 -12.76 2.17 4.78
CA SER A 302 -12.99 2.00 3.34
C SER A 302 -12.68 3.28 2.54
N SER A 303 -12.84 4.48 3.13
CA SER A 303 -12.49 5.75 2.45
C SER A 303 -11.00 6.06 2.42
N GLY A 304 -10.15 5.23 3.03
CA GLY A 304 -8.70 5.43 3.10
C GLY A 304 -8.26 6.39 4.20
N SER A 305 -9.18 6.81 5.08
CA SER A 305 -8.86 7.63 6.25
C SER A 305 -8.14 6.80 7.31
N PHE A 306 -7.20 7.43 8.01
CA PHE A 306 -6.46 6.87 9.13
C PHE A 306 -7.20 7.13 10.43
N ILE A 307 -7.61 6.06 11.11
CA ILE A 307 -8.18 6.12 12.45
C ILE A 307 -7.04 5.80 13.41
N ILE A 308 -6.84 6.64 14.42
CA ILE A 308 -5.68 6.59 15.32
C ILE A 308 -6.14 6.50 16.76
N ALA A 309 -5.62 5.51 17.49
CA ALA A 309 -5.76 5.38 18.93
C ALA A 309 -4.76 6.30 19.64
N ASP A 310 -5.20 7.51 20.01
CA ASP A 310 -4.39 8.55 20.65
C ASP A 310 -4.46 8.45 22.18
N ARG A 311 -3.58 7.60 22.73
CA ARG A 311 -3.72 7.09 24.11
C ARG A 311 -3.66 8.15 25.19
N TYR A 312 -2.70 9.07 25.12
CA TYR A 312 -2.50 10.05 26.20
C TYR A 312 -3.37 11.31 26.02
N ASN A 313 -4.04 11.45 24.87
CA ASN A 313 -5.14 12.38 24.69
C ASN A 313 -6.51 11.75 24.99
N PHE A 314 -6.55 10.45 25.32
CA PHE A 314 -7.77 9.68 25.63
C PHE A 314 -8.82 9.73 24.52
N GLN A 315 -8.36 9.72 23.27
CA GLN A 315 -9.20 9.94 22.10
C GLN A 315 -8.89 8.95 20.98
N VAL A 316 -9.88 8.75 20.13
CA VAL A 316 -9.65 8.23 18.77
C VAL A 316 -9.79 9.41 17.82
N LYS A 317 -8.83 9.56 16.90
CA LYS A 317 -8.80 10.64 15.91
C LYS A 317 -8.84 10.08 14.50
N VAL A 318 -9.53 10.75 13.60
CA VAL A 318 -9.63 10.37 12.18
C VAL A 318 -8.90 11.41 11.33
N PHE A 319 -8.01 10.95 10.44
CA PHE A 319 -7.24 11.76 9.51
C PHE A 319 -7.54 11.31 8.07
N SER A 320 -7.61 12.24 7.13
CA SER A 320 -7.88 11.91 5.72
C SER A 320 -6.71 11.21 5.02
N LYS A 321 -7.01 10.52 3.91
CA LYS A 321 -6.08 9.73 3.08
C LYS A 321 -4.81 10.49 2.65
N ASP A 322 -4.94 11.78 2.36
CA ASP A 322 -3.84 12.57 1.76
C ASP A 322 -2.85 13.13 2.79
N GLY A 323 -3.12 12.97 4.09
CA GLY A 323 -2.29 13.54 5.16
C GLY A 323 -2.06 15.07 5.06
N ASN A 324 -2.83 15.76 4.20
CA ASN A 324 -2.40 17.02 3.61
C ASN A 324 -2.69 18.23 4.52
N LEU A 325 -1.67 18.56 5.33
CA LEU A 325 -0.95 19.85 5.46
C LEU A 325 -1.64 21.23 5.35
N SER A 326 -2.94 21.37 5.06
CA SER A 326 -3.61 22.69 5.01
C SER A 326 -5.01 22.76 5.62
N GLN A 327 -5.67 21.63 5.87
CA GLN A 327 -6.88 21.59 6.70
C GLN A 327 -6.75 20.49 7.75
N ARG A 328 -6.49 20.93 8.98
CA ARG A 328 -6.44 20.14 10.22
C ARG A 328 -7.86 19.69 10.62
N MET A 329 -8.58 19.01 9.73
CA MET A 329 -9.91 18.49 10.05
C MET A 329 -9.75 17.07 10.61
N CYS A 330 -9.56 17.02 11.94
CA CYS A 330 -9.95 15.87 12.73
C CYS A 330 -11.48 15.90 12.78
N GLU A 331 -12.15 15.13 11.92
CA GLU A 331 -13.61 15.22 11.77
C GLU A 331 -14.35 14.64 12.97
N LEU A 332 -13.76 13.70 13.70
CA LEU A 332 -14.36 13.15 14.90
C LEU A 332 -13.32 12.85 15.99
N ALA A 333 -13.44 13.58 17.09
CA ALA A 333 -12.97 13.13 18.39
C ALA A 333 -14.17 12.49 19.08
N PHE A 334 -14.07 11.20 19.39
CA PHE A 334 -15.07 10.49 20.19
C PHE A 334 -15.04 11.03 21.62
N LEU A 335 -15.75 12.13 21.85
CA LEU A 335 -16.08 12.67 23.17
C LEU A 335 -17.49 12.17 23.51
N GLN A 336 -17.63 10.95 24.02
CA GLN A 336 -18.79 10.71 24.88
C GLN A 336 -18.54 9.69 26.00
N THR A 337 -18.73 10.24 27.18
CA THR A 337 -18.81 9.70 28.51
C THR A 337 -20.04 8.79 28.66
N PHE A 338 -19.90 7.67 29.38
CA PHE A 338 -21.03 6.87 29.84
C PHE A 338 -21.33 7.18 31.31
N HIS A 339 -22.46 7.85 31.54
CA HIS A 339 -23.18 8.07 32.80
C HIS A 339 -22.43 8.69 34.01
N GLU A 340 -23.19 9.50 34.75
CA GLU A 340 -22.80 10.20 35.97
C GLU A 340 -22.54 9.21 37.10
N ASP A 341 -21.27 9.05 37.50
CA ASP A 341 -20.79 8.88 38.87
C ASP A 341 -19.28 8.54 38.82
N LEU A 342 -18.43 9.48 39.24
CA LEU A 342 -16.94 9.51 39.21
C LEU A 342 -16.27 10.08 37.95
N VAL A 343 -15.76 11.29 38.12
CA VAL A 343 -15.15 12.18 37.11
C VAL A 343 -13.82 11.66 36.52
N ASP A 344 -13.16 10.68 37.15
CA ASP A 344 -11.87 10.13 36.68
C ASP A 344 -11.97 8.78 35.93
N ALA A 345 -13.14 8.12 35.91
CA ALA A 345 -13.34 6.78 35.32
C ALA A 345 -13.93 6.80 33.90
N ASN A 346 -14.09 7.99 33.33
CA ASN A 346 -15.02 8.27 32.24
C ASN A 346 -14.35 8.57 30.89
N LEU A 347 -13.03 8.38 30.81
CA LEU A 347 -12.21 8.57 29.62
C LEU A 347 -11.92 7.21 28.96
N ILE A 348 -11.96 7.15 27.63
CA ILE A 348 -11.53 5.98 26.88
C ILE A 348 -10.00 5.91 26.94
N HIS A 349 -9.44 4.74 27.23
CA HIS A 349 -8.00 4.50 27.27
C HIS A 349 -7.60 3.56 26.13
N PRO A 350 -7.64 4.05 24.87
CA PRO A 350 -7.50 3.18 23.71
C PRO A 350 -6.12 2.50 23.72
N GLN A 351 -6.11 1.20 23.44
CA GLN A 351 -4.92 0.37 23.30
C GLN A 351 -4.75 -0.14 21.87
N SER A 352 -5.86 -0.45 21.19
CA SER A 352 -5.86 -0.96 19.83
C SER A 352 -7.22 -0.73 19.20
N ILE A 353 -7.24 -0.63 17.87
CA ILE A 353 -8.43 -0.35 17.07
C ILE A 353 -8.41 -1.20 15.79
N ASP A 354 -9.59 -1.56 15.30
CA ASP A 354 -9.75 -2.18 13.97
C ASP A 354 -11.16 -1.87 13.43
N VAL A 355 -11.36 -2.06 12.13
CA VAL A 355 -12.60 -1.73 11.42
C VAL A 355 -13.12 -2.92 10.61
N ASP A 356 -14.44 -3.05 10.52
CA ASP A 356 -15.07 -4.07 9.67
C ASP A 356 -15.34 -3.57 8.23
N LYS A 357 -16.09 -4.36 7.45
CA LYS A 357 -16.46 -4.01 6.05
C LYS A 357 -17.49 -2.89 5.93
N LEU A 358 -18.18 -2.57 7.02
CA LEU A 358 -19.20 -1.53 7.09
C LEU A 358 -18.64 -0.26 7.75
N ASP A 359 -17.31 -0.16 7.87
CA ASP A 359 -16.60 0.89 8.59
C ASP A 359 -17.06 1.09 10.05
N ARG A 360 -17.62 0.03 10.66
CA ARG A 360 -17.83 0.03 12.11
C ARG A 360 -16.48 -0.10 12.78
N LEU A 361 -16.23 0.80 13.73
CA LEU A 361 -14.99 0.87 14.47
C LEU A 361 -15.11 0.06 15.76
N TYR A 362 -14.07 -0.71 16.07
CA TYR A 362 -13.95 -1.48 17.29
C TYR A 362 -12.73 -1.00 18.07
N ILE A 363 -12.94 -0.60 19.32
CA ILE A 363 -11.94 0.03 20.19
C ILE A 363 -11.71 -0.86 21.41
N CYS A 364 -10.46 -1.24 21.64
CA CYS A 364 -10.02 -1.81 22.92
C CYS A 364 -9.60 -0.71 23.88
N SER A 365 -10.35 -0.53 24.96
CA SER A 365 -10.02 0.36 26.07
C SER A 365 -9.49 -0.44 27.26
N SER A 366 -8.36 -0.01 27.84
CA SER A 366 -7.81 -0.64 29.05
C SER A 366 -7.16 0.39 29.95
N TYR A 367 -7.63 0.43 31.19
CA TYR A 367 -7.08 1.27 32.24
C TYR A 367 -6.81 0.46 33.50
N LYS A 368 -5.68 0.71 34.16
CA LYS A 368 -5.38 0.12 35.45
C LYS A 368 -5.78 1.11 36.54
N SER A 369 -6.79 0.77 37.32
CA SER A 369 -7.23 1.61 38.44
C SER A 369 -6.11 1.79 39.44
N ALA A 370 -5.75 3.05 39.72
CA ALA A 370 -4.78 3.38 40.76
C ALA A 370 -5.27 2.99 42.16
N LEU A 371 -6.60 2.96 42.36
CA LEU A 371 -7.24 2.66 43.65
C LEU A 371 -7.31 1.16 43.92
N SER A 372 -7.84 0.39 42.97
CA SER A 372 -8.06 -1.05 43.16
C SER A 372 -6.92 -1.92 42.63
N GLY A 373 -6.03 -1.37 41.80
CA GLY A 373 -4.98 -2.12 41.10
C GLY A 373 -5.49 -3.04 39.98
N HIS A 374 -6.82 -3.18 39.83
CA HIS A 374 -7.45 -4.00 38.81
C HIS A 374 -7.51 -3.27 37.46
N TYR A 375 -7.52 -4.06 36.38
CA TYR A 375 -7.76 -3.54 35.04
C TYR A 375 -9.26 -3.39 34.82
N ILE A 376 -9.65 -2.28 34.21
CA ILE A 376 -10.97 -2.03 33.67
C ILE A 376 -10.81 -2.10 32.16
N ASN A 377 -11.31 -3.18 31.59
CA ASN A 377 -11.24 -3.45 30.16
C ASN A 377 -12.63 -3.34 29.54
N GLU A 378 -12.67 -2.71 28.38
CA GLU A 378 -13.89 -2.55 27.61
C GLU A 378 -13.58 -2.63 26.12
N VAL A 379 -14.39 -3.39 25.40
CA VAL A 379 -14.46 -3.36 23.93
C VAL A 379 -15.66 -2.51 23.59
N ILE A 380 -15.45 -1.47 22.79
CA ILE A 380 -16.48 -0.52 22.37
C ILE A 380 -16.62 -0.63 20.86
N SER A 381 -17.86 -0.72 20.36
CA SER A 381 -18.15 -0.64 18.93
C SER A 381 -18.93 0.62 18.62
N THR A 382 -18.57 1.27 17.51
CA THR A 382 -19.24 2.46 16.99
C THR A 382 -19.52 2.32 15.50
N ASN A 383 -20.46 3.10 14.97
CA ASN A 383 -20.64 3.21 13.52
C ASN A 383 -19.54 4.09 12.88
N GLU A 384 -19.60 4.25 11.56
CA GLU A 384 -18.67 5.07 10.77
C GLU A 384 -18.66 6.55 11.20
N GLN A 385 -19.83 7.07 11.60
CA GLN A 385 -20.01 8.44 12.11
C GLN A 385 -19.62 8.57 13.58
N GLY A 386 -19.15 7.48 14.19
CA GLY A 386 -18.66 7.44 15.55
C GLY A 386 -19.71 7.37 16.66
N GLU A 387 -20.96 7.08 16.33
CA GLU A 387 -22.03 6.86 17.28
C GLU A 387 -21.89 5.48 17.93
N PHE A 388 -22.15 5.42 19.24
CA PHE A 388 -22.06 4.19 20.02
C PHE A 388 -23.07 3.13 19.57
N LEU A 389 -22.61 1.89 19.40
CA LEU A 389 -23.46 0.73 19.12
C LEU A 389 -23.61 -0.17 20.34
N TRP A 390 -22.49 -0.65 20.88
CA TRP A 390 -22.47 -1.54 22.04
C TRP A 390 -21.11 -1.54 22.74
N SER A 391 -21.08 -2.02 23.99
CA SER A 391 -19.82 -2.33 24.69
C SER A 391 -19.86 -3.69 25.40
N PHE A 392 -18.67 -4.27 25.57
CA PHE A 392 -18.46 -5.54 26.26
C PHE A 392 -17.28 -5.43 27.23
N GLY A 393 -17.37 -6.07 28.40
CA GLY A 393 -16.23 -6.27 29.31
C GLY A 393 -16.39 -5.68 30.71
N ARG A 394 -17.26 -4.67 30.90
CA ARG A 394 -17.58 -4.15 32.24
C ARG A 394 -18.22 -5.25 33.09
N GLY A 395 -17.62 -5.55 34.25
CA GLY A 395 -18.13 -6.57 35.18
C GLY A 395 -17.83 -8.03 34.82
N VAL A 396 -17.17 -8.32 33.69
CA VAL A 396 -16.75 -9.68 33.34
C VAL A 396 -15.40 -9.98 34.01
N SER A 397 -15.41 -10.69 35.14
CA SER A 397 -14.23 -10.90 35.98
C SER A 397 -13.05 -11.54 35.24
N SER A 398 -13.31 -12.50 34.35
CA SER A 398 -12.27 -13.13 33.51
C SER A 398 -11.66 -12.19 32.47
N PHE A 399 -12.41 -11.17 32.04
CA PHE A 399 -11.97 -10.19 31.04
C PHE A 399 -11.09 -9.09 31.66
N ASN A 400 -11.11 -8.93 32.98
CA ASN A 400 -10.44 -7.88 33.73
C ASN A 400 -9.18 -8.37 34.49
N GLN A 401 -8.70 -9.58 34.18
CA GLN A 401 -7.54 -10.18 34.85
C GLN A 401 -6.19 -9.54 34.48
N GLY A 402 -6.15 -8.78 33.37
CA GLY A 402 -4.95 -8.07 32.95
C GLY A 402 -5.22 -7.02 31.89
N LYS A 403 -4.16 -6.54 31.24
CA LYS A 403 -4.28 -5.52 30.20
C LYS A 403 -4.87 -6.10 28.91
N LEU A 404 -5.91 -5.47 28.39
CA LEU A 404 -6.41 -5.69 27.04
C LEU A 404 -5.47 -4.98 26.05
N THR A 405 -4.84 -5.71 25.13
CA THR A 405 -3.76 -5.16 24.29
C THR A 405 -4.12 -4.97 22.83
N SER A 406 -4.92 -5.85 22.24
CA SER A 406 -5.19 -5.80 20.81
C SER A 406 -6.55 -6.35 20.42
N ILE A 407 -7.06 -5.82 19.30
CA ILE A 407 -8.28 -6.24 18.62
C ILE A 407 -7.99 -6.53 17.14
N ALA A 408 -8.68 -7.50 16.56
CA ALA A 408 -8.79 -7.63 15.11
C ALA A 408 -10.12 -8.25 14.73
N VAL A 409 -10.60 -7.85 13.57
CA VAL A 409 -11.88 -8.23 13.02
C VAL A 409 -11.67 -9.18 11.83
N ASP A 410 -12.27 -10.36 11.91
CA ASP A 410 -12.46 -11.20 10.72
C ASP A 410 -13.62 -10.66 9.91
N LYS A 411 -13.26 -9.84 8.92
CA LYS A 411 -14.16 -9.20 7.96
C LYS A 411 -15.04 -10.20 7.18
N ASN A 412 -14.67 -11.49 7.10
CA ASN A 412 -15.42 -12.49 6.35
C ASN A 412 -16.36 -13.32 7.23
N ARG A 413 -16.06 -13.45 8.53
CA ARG A 413 -16.82 -14.32 9.45
C ARG A 413 -17.61 -13.57 10.52
N GLU A 414 -17.56 -12.24 10.49
CA GLU A 414 -18.23 -11.38 11.46
C GLU A 414 -17.82 -11.75 12.90
N ARG A 415 -16.50 -11.89 13.08
CA ARG A 415 -15.87 -12.21 14.37
C ARG A 415 -14.93 -11.11 14.78
N VAL A 416 -14.92 -10.81 16.06
CA VAL A 416 -13.99 -9.87 16.69
C VAL A 416 -13.15 -10.65 17.69
N PHE A 417 -11.83 -10.61 17.52
CA PHE A 417 -10.86 -11.24 18.39
C PHE A 417 -10.21 -10.18 19.27
N THR A 418 -10.18 -10.39 20.58
CA THR A 418 -9.52 -9.47 21.50
C THR A 418 -8.58 -10.21 22.44
N LEU A 419 -7.38 -9.67 22.68
CA LEU A 419 -6.34 -10.30 23.48
C LEU A 419 -6.19 -9.62 24.84
N CYS A 420 -6.47 -10.38 25.90
CA CYS A 420 -6.19 -9.99 27.28
C CYS A 420 -5.21 -11.00 27.88
N GLN A 421 -4.00 -10.55 28.21
CA GLN A 421 -2.90 -11.41 28.65
C GLN A 421 -2.58 -12.57 27.69
N LYS A 422 -3.01 -13.77 28.06
CA LYS A 422 -2.86 -15.01 27.27
C LYS A 422 -4.18 -15.48 26.69
N THR A 423 -5.29 -14.82 27.00
CA THR A 423 -6.62 -15.26 26.61
C THR A 423 -7.12 -14.41 25.46
N VAL A 424 -7.53 -15.08 24.39
CA VAL A 424 -8.24 -14.47 23.27
C VAL A 424 -9.72 -14.67 23.49
N PHE A 425 -10.48 -13.58 23.49
CA PHE A 425 -11.94 -13.59 23.53
C PHE A 425 -12.47 -13.41 22.11
N VAL A 426 -13.44 -14.23 21.74
CA VAL A 426 -14.08 -14.25 20.43
C VAL A 426 -15.50 -13.74 20.57
N LEU A 427 -15.79 -12.59 19.97
CA LEU A 427 -17.11 -11.97 19.96
C LEU A 427 -17.70 -11.98 18.54
N THR A 428 -19.02 -11.81 18.45
CA THR A 428 -19.66 -11.37 17.20
C THR A 428 -19.47 -9.87 17.00
N THR A 429 -19.71 -9.38 15.79
CA THR A 429 -19.78 -7.94 15.48
C THR A 429 -20.89 -7.21 16.24
N ASP A 430 -21.84 -7.94 16.81
CA ASP A 430 -22.93 -7.40 17.63
C ASP A 430 -22.62 -7.45 19.14
N GLY A 431 -21.40 -7.83 19.52
CA GLY A 431 -20.93 -7.79 20.91
C GLY A 431 -21.25 -9.03 21.74
N THR A 432 -21.79 -10.10 21.15
CA THR A 432 -22.06 -11.35 21.87
C THR A 432 -20.78 -12.17 22.03
N LEU A 433 -20.48 -12.61 23.26
CA LEU A 433 -19.33 -13.49 23.53
C LEU A 433 -19.64 -14.92 23.07
N LEU A 434 -18.85 -15.43 22.14
CA LEU A 434 -19.01 -16.78 21.60
C LEU A 434 -18.14 -17.79 22.34
N SER A 435 -16.86 -17.48 22.48
CA SER A 435 -15.89 -18.37 23.12
C SER A 435 -14.68 -17.58 23.61
N SER A 436 -13.85 -18.24 24.40
CA SER A 436 -12.55 -17.75 24.82
C SER A 436 -11.54 -18.88 24.75
N PHE A 437 -10.29 -18.58 24.44
CA PHE A 437 -9.22 -19.57 24.51
C PHE A 437 -7.93 -18.99 25.06
N THR A 438 -7.30 -19.74 25.96
CA THR A 438 -6.03 -19.37 26.58
C THR A 438 -4.87 -20.00 25.82
N LEU A 439 -3.95 -19.15 25.38
CA LEU A 439 -2.70 -19.49 24.73
C LEU A 439 -1.72 -20.07 25.75
N THR A 440 -1.12 -21.20 25.40
CA THR A 440 -0.17 -21.94 26.26
C THR A 440 1.12 -22.27 25.51
N GLY A 441 2.04 -22.97 26.18
CA GLY A 441 3.35 -23.29 25.63
C GLY A 441 4.30 -22.10 25.67
N GLU A 442 5.05 -21.89 24.58
CA GLU A 442 6.10 -20.87 24.49
C GLU A 442 5.57 -19.43 24.32
N PHE A 443 4.26 -19.24 24.17
CA PHE A 443 3.69 -17.91 23.98
C PHE A 443 3.94 -17.02 25.22
N THR A 444 4.66 -15.92 25.01
CA THR A 444 4.91 -14.90 26.04
C THR A 444 4.45 -13.54 25.54
N GLN A 445 3.33 -13.06 26.09
CA GLN A 445 2.74 -11.79 25.67
C GLN A 445 3.74 -10.65 25.88
N ALA A 446 3.88 -9.80 24.86
CA ALA A 446 4.57 -8.53 24.96
C ALA A 446 3.65 -7.46 25.54
N ASN A 447 4.23 -6.40 26.12
CA ASN A 447 3.45 -5.25 26.61
C ASN A 447 2.58 -4.59 25.51
N GLU A 448 2.99 -4.76 24.26
CA GLU A 448 2.37 -4.22 23.04
C GLU A 448 2.28 -5.32 21.97
N SER A 449 1.68 -6.45 22.36
CA SER A 449 1.29 -7.53 21.43
C SER A 449 0.08 -7.11 20.61
N HIS A 450 0.20 -7.20 19.29
CA HIS A 450 -0.87 -6.99 18.32
C HIS A 450 -1.27 -8.30 17.65
N LEU A 451 -2.50 -8.36 17.17
CA LEU A 451 -3.03 -9.49 16.42
C LEU A 451 -3.66 -9.02 15.12
N CYS A 452 -3.64 -9.89 14.11
CA CYS A 452 -4.34 -9.69 12.85
C CYS A 452 -4.96 -11.01 12.38
N VAL A 453 -5.97 -10.91 11.52
CA VAL A 453 -6.66 -12.08 10.96
C VAL A 453 -6.41 -12.14 9.45
N THR A 454 -6.02 -13.32 8.98
CA THR A 454 -5.86 -13.59 7.54
C THR A 454 -7.21 -13.84 6.86
N THR A 455 -7.28 -13.68 5.54
CA THR A 455 -8.47 -14.04 4.73
C THR A 455 -8.97 -15.47 5.00
N ALA A 456 -8.02 -16.40 5.18
CA ALA A 456 -8.28 -17.80 5.53
C ALA A 456 -8.88 -18.02 6.94
N GLY A 457 -8.84 -17.00 7.81
CA GLY A 457 -9.33 -17.03 9.18
C GLY A 457 -8.31 -17.53 10.21
N ASN A 458 -7.01 -17.60 9.84
CA ASN A 458 -5.94 -17.83 10.82
C ASN A 458 -5.65 -16.53 11.57
N LEU A 459 -5.43 -16.64 12.87
CA LEU A 459 -5.08 -15.53 13.74
C LEU A 459 -3.57 -15.50 13.95
N ILE A 460 -2.93 -14.37 13.64
CA ILE A 460 -1.49 -14.17 13.81
C ILE A 460 -1.27 -13.17 14.93
N ILE A 461 -0.34 -13.49 15.84
CA ILE A 461 -0.14 -12.75 17.09
C ILE A 461 1.35 -12.47 17.30
N THR A 462 1.69 -11.22 17.61
CA THR A 462 3.05 -10.85 17.99
C THR A 462 3.30 -11.09 19.49
N ALA A 463 4.49 -11.56 19.84
CA ALA A 463 4.90 -11.92 21.21
C ALA A 463 6.35 -11.49 21.47
N ASN A 464 6.80 -11.52 22.73
CA ASN A 464 8.17 -11.12 23.08
C ASN A 464 9.25 -11.99 22.41
N ASN A 465 8.92 -13.23 22.05
CA ASN A 465 9.83 -14.23 21.50
C ASN A 465 9.55 -14.58 20.03
N GLY A 466 8.70 -13.82 19.35
CA GLY A 466 8.45 -13.95 17.92
C GLY A 466 6.98 -13.80 17.53
N VAL A 467 6.62 -14.37 16.39
CA VAL A 467 5.25 -14.33 15.86
C VAL A 467 4.67 -15.73 15.91
N PHE A 468 3.39 -15.82 16.30
CA PHE A 468 2.67 -17.06 16.51
C PHE A 468 1.40 -17.09 15.66
N CYS A 469 1.01 -18.28 15.22
CA CYS A 469 -0.20 -18.53 14.44
C CYS A 469 -1.14 -19.46 15.22
N VAL A 470 -2.42 -19.10 15.25
CA VAL A 470 -3.52 -19.96 15.67
C VAL A 470 -4.34 -20.29 14.43
N SER A 471 -4.41 -21.59 14.11
CA SER A 471 -5.14 -22.05 12.92
C SER A 471 -6.61 -21.66 12.96
N LYS A 472 -7.23 -21.49 11.78
CA LYS A 472 -8.66 -21.14 11.67
C LYS A 472 -9.60 -22.06 12.45
N ARG A 473 -9.28 -23.36 12.52
CA ARG A 473 -10.06 -24.34 13.29
C ARG A 473 -9.96 -24.06 14.78
N ALA A 474 -8.78 -23.71 15.27
CA ALA A 474 -8.55 -23.38 16.66
C ALA A 474 -9.02 -21.95 17.03
N ALA A 475 -9.06 -21.02 16.09
CA ALA A 475 -9.55 -19.66 16.36
C ALA A 475 -11.09 -19.60 16.39
N ASN A 476 -11.77 -20.35 15.51
CA ASN A 476 -13.21 -20.18 15.26
C ASN A 476 -14.11 -21.29 15.85
N ASP A 477 -13.54 -22.31 16.50
CA ASP A 477 -14.35 -23.37 17.09
C ASP A 477 -14.98 -22.91 18.42
N THR A 478 -16.31 -22.84 18.38
CA THR A 478 -17.19 -22.38 19.45
C THR A 478 -17.85 -23.52 20.23
N SER A 479 -17.41 -24.77 20.04
CA SER A 479 -17.96 -25.93 20.76
C SER A 479 -17.83 -25.81 22.28
N PHE A 480 -16.83 -25.06 22.76
CA PHE A 480 -16.58 -24.79 24.17
C PHE A 480 -16.55 -23.30 24.45
N LYS A 481 -17.14 -22.89 25.58
CA LYS A 481 -17.11 -21.48 26.04
C LYS A 481 -15.70 -21.02 26.43
N SER A 482 -14.87 -21.93 26.96
CA SER A 482 -13.48 -21.64 27.33
C SER A 482 -12.62 -22.88 27.10
N ARG A 483 -11.41 -22.69 26.56
CA ARG A 483 -10.46 -23.79 26.29
C ARG A 483 -9.01 -23.34 26.25
N THR A 484 -8.12 -24.30 26.05
CA THR A 484 -6.68 -24.07 25.85
C THR A 484 -6.29 -24.31 24.39
N VAL A 485 -5.44 -23.44 23.84
CA VAL A 485 -4.90 -23.56 22.49
C VAL A 485 -3.38 -23.43 22.53
N HIS A 486 -2.69 -24.30 21.80
CA HIS A 486 -1.25 -24.24 21.59
C HIS A 486 -0.96 -23.57 20.25
N PRO A 487 -0.50 -22.30 20.24
CA PRO A 487 -0.16 -21.63 18.99
C PRO A 487 1.16 -22.18 18.42
N THR A 488 1.27 -22.21 17.10
CA THR A 488 2.51 -22.61 16.40
C THR A 488 3.36 -21.40 16.10
N ARG A 489 4.70 -21.52 16.18
CA ARG A 489 5.59 -20.44 15.75
C ARG A 489 5.39 -20.21 14.26
N PHE A 490 5.14 -18.96 13.89
CA PHE A 490 4.79 -18.57 12.53
C PHE A 490 6.03 -18.33 11.68
N SER A 491 6.96 -17.49 12.15
CA SER A 491 8.13 -17.12 11.38
C SER A 491 9.13 -18.27 11.27
N MET A 492 9.43 -18.71 10.03
CA MET A 492 10.48 -19.69 9.79
C MET A 492 11.88 -19.07 9.92
N PRO A 493 12.90 -19.83 10.35
CA PRO A 493 14.26 -19.32 10.41
C PRO A 493 14.76 -18.87 9.03
N HIS A 494 15.31 -17.67 8.95
CA HIS A 494 15.91 -17.13 7.73
C HIS A 494 17.09 -16.24 8.09
N ARG A 495 18.13 -16.21 7.24
CA ARG A 495 19.38 -15.45 7.50
C ARG A 495 19.17 -13.95 7.71
N ASP A 496 18.13 -13.40 7.09
CA ASP A 496 17.82 -11.96 7.10
C ASP A 496 16.84 -11.57 8.24
N ILE A 497 16.34 -12.56 8.98
CA ILE A 497 15.58 -12.35 10.21
C ILE A 497 16.59 -12.25 11.36
N PRO A 498 16.60 -11.15 12.12
CA PRO A 498 17.58 -10.96 13.19
C PRO A 498 17.42 -12.01 14.29
N ASN A 499 18.54 -12.44 14.87
CA ASN A 499 18.55 -13.36 16.02
C ASN A 499 17.75 -12.83 17.21
N LEU A 500 17.79 -11.51 17.42
CA LEU A 500 16.93 -10.81 18.37
C LEU A 500 15.72 -10.27 17.61
N PHE A 501 14.64 -11.05 17.54
CA PHE A 501 13.39 -10.66 16.88
C PHE A 501 12.40 -10.19 17.94
N ASN A 502 12.05 -8.90 17.90
CA ASN A 502 11.19 -8.23 18.89
C ASN A 502 10.00 -7.54 18.20
N PRO A 503 9.02 -8.32 17.73
CA PRO A 503 7.90 -7.78 16.98
C PRO A 503 7.00 -6.88 17.84
N SER A 504 6.33 -5.92 17.19
CA SER A 504 5.27 -5.09 17.78
C SER A 504 4.01 -5.12 16.90
N GLY A 505 3.86 -4.14 16.01
CA GLY A 505 2.74 -4.00 15.10
C GLY A 505 2.76 -5.09 14.04
N ILE A 506 1.57 -5.56 13.67
CA ILE A 506 1.37 -6.56 12.64
C ILE A 506 0.18 -6.15 11.78
N ALA A 507 0.33 -6.29 10.47
CA ALA A 507 -0.71 -5.98 9.51
C ALA A 507 -0.77 -7.10 8.48
N PHE A 508 -1.98 -7.49 8.08
CA PHE A 508 -2.20 -8.44 7.01
C PHE A 508 -2.70 -7.69 5.78
N ASN A 509 -2.06 -7.91 4.63
CA ASN A 509 -2.51 -7.38 3.36
C ASN A 509 -3.43 -8.41 2.68
N PRO A 510 -4.75 -8.17 2.60
CA PRO A 510 -5.67 -9.13 1.99
C PRO A 510 -5.54 -9.20 0.46
N HIS A 511 -4.83 -8.25 -0.17
CA HIS A 511 -4.70 -8.18 -1.63
C HIS A 511 -3.49 -8.98 -2.12
N THR A 512 -2.40 -9.01 -1.33
CA THR A 512 -1.18 -9.74 -1.66
C THR A 512 -0.99 -11.03 -0.85
N ASP A 513 -1.87 -11.30 0.12
CA ASP A 513 -1.72 -12.36 1.12
C ASP A 513 -0.39 -12.28 1.89
N GLU A 514 0.15 -11.08 2.07
CA GLU A 514 1.39 -10.82 2.81
C GLU A 514 1.09 -10.41 4.26
N ILE A 515 1.94 -10.85 5.18
CA ILE A 515 1.91 -10.44 6.59
C ILE A 515 3.11 -9.56 6.86
N SER A 516 2.86 -8.30 7.20
CA SER A 516 3.85 -7.30 7.54
C SER A 516 4.01 -7.21 9.05
N VAL A 517 5.22 -7.43 9.54
CA VAL A 517 5.56 -7.40 10.97
C VAL A 517 6.61 -6.33 11.22
N VAL A 518 6.29 -5.41 12.13
CA VAL A 518 7.21 -4.37 12.58
C VAL A 518 8.13 -4.96 13.64
N ASP A 519 9.44 -4.97 13.36
CA ASP A 519 10.46 -5.41 14.31
C ASP A 519 11.18 -4.22 14.95
N ARG A 520 11.10 -4.14 16.28
CA ARG A 520 11.74 -3.09 17.08
C ARG A 520 13.24 -3.26 17.19
N ALA A 521 13.71 -4.51 17.18
CA ALA A 521 15.13 -4.81 17.39
C ALA A 521 15.97 -4.41 16.17
N SER A 522 15.54 -4.78 14.96
CA SER A 522 16.22 -4.35 13.73
C SER A 522 15.66 -3.09 13.10
N ASN A 523 14.71 -2.40 13.76
CA ASN A 523 14.07 -1.17 13.27
C ASN A 523 13.62 -1.29 11.82
N SER A 524 12.82 -2.32 11.53
CA SER A 524 12.46 -2.70 10.16
C SER A 524 11.08 -3.33 10.09
N LEU A 525 10.45 -3.19 8.93
CA LEU A 525 9.29 -3.97 8.52
C LEU A 525 9.76 -5.26 7.84
N ILE A 526 9.30 -6.40 8.32
CA ILE A 526 9.59 -7.71 7.74
C ILE A 526 8.29 -8.30 7.19
N MET A 527 8.30 -8.71 5.93
CA MET A 527 7.13 -9.25 5.24
C MET A 527 7.26 -10.76 5.05
N PHE A 528 6.17 -11.47 5.31
CA PHE A 528 6.07 -12.91 5.25
C PHE A 528 4.90 -13.36 4.36
N ASP A 529 4.98 -14.55 3.78
CA ASP A 529 3.81 -15.21 3.19
C ASP A 529 2.88 -15.75 4.31
N THR A 530 1.66 -16.18 3.97
CA THR A 530 0.72 -16.78 4.93
C THR A 530 1.22 -18.07 5.61
N ARG A 531 2.34 -18.64 5.15
CA ARG A 531 2.98 -19.84 5.74
C ARG A 531 4.18 -19.49 6.62
N GLY A 532 4.57 -18.21 6.70
CA GLY A 532 5.68 -17.73 7.50
C GLY A 532 7.05 -17.75 6.82
N HIS A 533 7.10 -17.91 5.50
CA HIS A 533 8.32 -17.73 4.73
C HIS A 533 8.63 -16.25 4.57
N PHE A 534 9.91 -15.90 4.73
CA PHE A 534 10.40 -14.55 4.49
C PHE A 534 10.23 -14.14 3.03
N ILE A 535 9.67 -12.95 2.78
CA ILE A 535 9.57 -12.35 1.45
C ILE A 535 10.61 -11.24 1.30
N ARG A 536 10.50 -10.20 2.14
CA ARG A 536 11.37 -9.01 2.07
C ARG A 536 11.45 -8.27 3.41
N LYS A 537 12.43 -7.37 3.50
CA LYS A 537 12.68 -6.52 4.67
C LYS A 537 12.91 -5.08 4.24
N VAL A 538 12.25 -4.15 4.92
CA VAL A 538 12.37 -2.70 4.70
C VAL A 538 12.80 -2.05 6.01
N TYR A 539 13.89 -1.29 5.99
CA TYR A 539 14.38 -0.60 7.20
C TYR A 539 13.65 0.73 7.40
N PHE A 540 13.32 1.06 8.65
CA PHE A 540 12.84 2.39 8.99
C PHE A 540 14.01 3.36 9.12
N TYR A 541 13.87 4.55 8.55
CA TYR A 541 14.86 5.61 8.65
C TYR A 541 14.89 6.25 10.04
N GLU A 542 13.73 6.45 10.64
CA GLU A 542 13.62 6.87 12.02
C GLU A 542 13.57 5.66 12.95
N LYS A 543 14.13 5.81 14.15
CA LYS A 543 13.96 4.81 15.20
C LYS A 543 12.48 4.76 15.59
N TYR A 544 11.84 3.70 15.14
CA TYR A 544 10.52 3.31 15.57
C TYR A 544 10.61 2.75 17.00
N SER A 545 9.67 3.15 17.86
CA SER A 545 9.61 2.59 19.20
C SER A 545 8.70 1.37 19.25
N SER A 546 7.42 1.61 18.97
CA SER A 546 6.33 0.70 19.30
C SER A 546 4.97 1.31 18.94
N GLY A 547 3.97 0.44 18.77
CA GLY A 547 2.60 0.74 18.32
C GLY A 547 2.11 -0.28 17.29
N GLY A 548 0.85 -0.19 16.91
CA GLY A 548 0.27 -1.06 15.91
C GLY A 548 0.53 -0.61 14.47
N ALA A 549 0.05 -1.42 13.53
CA ALA A 549 0.23 -1.19 12.11
C ALA A 549 -1.00 -1.67 11.34
N THR A 550 -1.28 -1.04 10.21
CA THR A 550 -2.33 -1.43 9.28
C THR A 550 -1.82 -1.34 7.84
N VAL A 551 -2.47 -2.06 6.94
CA VAL A 551 -2.26 -1.89 5.49
C VAL A 551 -3.24 -0.83 5.01
N THR A 552 -2.73 0.19 4.34
CA THR A 552 -3.51 1.27 3.74
C THR A 552 -4.15 0.81 2.43
N ARG A 553 -5.11 1.58 1.91
CA ARG A 553 -5.83 1.23 0.67
C ARG A 553 -4.91 1.18 -0.56
N ASP A 554 -3.90 2.04 -0.60
CA ASP A 554 -2.82 2.07 -1.60
C ASP A 554 -1.74 0.99 -1.40
N GLY A 555 -1.93 0.08 -0.43
CA GLY A 555 -1.06 -1.07 -0.18
C GLY A 555 0.25 -0.73 0.56
N HIS A 556 0.40 0.50 1.06
CA HIS A 556 1.44 0.85 2.02
C HIS A 556 1.13 0.29 3.41
N VAL A 557 2.12 0.33 4.29
CA VAL A 557 1.95 -0.04 5.70
C VAL A 557 2.03 1.21 6.55
N ALA A 558 0.90 1.58 7.16
CA ALA A 558 0.85 2.64 8.15
C ALA A 558 1.19 2.08 9.53
N ILE A 559 2.06 2.78 10.26
CA ILE A 559 2.62 2.31 11.52
C ILE A 559 2.54 3.43 12.55
N ALA A 560 1.88 3.18 13.67
CA ALA A 560 1.79 4.13 14.78
C ALA A 560 3.08 4.11 15.61
N SER A 561 3.72 5.28 15.79
CA SER A 561 4.92 5.40 16.61
C SER A 561 4.69 6.24 17.85
N LYS A 562 4.53 5.51 18.95
CA LYS A 562 4.23 6.07 20.27
C LYS A 562 5.25 7.11 20.74
N SER A 563 6.56 6.85 20.64
CA SER A 563 7.57 7.78 21.18
C SER A 563 7.78 9.01 20.31
N ARG A 564 7.41 8.93 19.03
CA ARG A 564 7.59 10.03 18.07
C ARG A 564 6.34 10.88 17.90
N ASN A 565 5.19 10.43 18.41
CA ASN A 565 3.90 11.08 18.24
C ASN A 565 3.54 11.26 16.76
N LYS A 566 3.84 10.23 15.97
CA LYS A 566 3.70 10.23 14.50
C LYS A 566 3.15 8.91 14.00
N ILE A 567 2.53 8.97 12.84
CA ILE A 567 2.26 7.81 11.99
C ILE A 567 3.29 7.79 10.86
N PHE A 568 3.89 6.63 10.60
CA PHE A 568 4.81 6.39 9.49
C PHE A 568 4.08 5.59 8.41
N ILE A 569 4.18 6.02 7.14
CA ILE A 569 3.66 5.27 6.00
C ILE A 569 4.86 4.72 5.21
N VAL A 570 4.85 3.40 4.95
CA VAL A 570 6.00 2.61 4.46
C VAL A 570 5.67 1.78 3.23
#